data_AF-A0A3M1H0H9-F1
#
_entry.id   AF-A0A3M1H0H9-F1
#
_cell.length_a   1.000
_cell.length_b   1.000
_cell.length_c   1.000
_cell.angle_alpha   90.00
_cell.angle_beta   90.00
_cell.angle_gamma   90.00
#
_symmetry.space_group_name_H-M   'P 1'
#
loop_
_entity.id
_entity.type
_entity.pdbx_description
1 polymer ?
#
loop_
_entity_poly.entity_id
_entity_poly.type
_entity_poly.pdbx_seq_one_letter_code
_entity_poly.pdbx_strand_id
1 'polypeptide(L)' 'MKLKTFEVTIQFYHTNHQVYFSCQEFKAKNTREIFESLTRNYGPCRGKLNNTYYVFYKDGMEILAAIRPN' A
#
# COMPACT_ATOMS: atom_id res chain seq x y z
N MET A 1 4.22 -19.22 -13.87
CA MET A 1 4.73 -18.67 -12.57
C MET A 1 3.72 -19.01 -11.48
N LYS A 2 4.16 -19.51 -10.32
CA LYS A 2 3.26 -19.78 -9.17
C LYS A 2 2.96 -18.48 -8.42
N LEU A 3 1.73 -18.35 -7.90
CA LEU A 3 1.33 -17.24 -7.03
C LEU A 3 1.91 -17.41 -5.63
N LYS A 4 2.18 -16.29 -4.95
CA LYS A 4 2.60 -16.20 -3.55
C LYS A 4 1.59 -15.35 -2.77
N THR A 5 1.48 -15.59 -1.47
CA THR A 5 0.66 -14.78 -0.57
C THR A 5 1.49 -13.62 -0.04
N PHE A 6 0.86 -12.45 0.07
CA PHE A 6 1.45 -11.26 0.64
C PHE A 6 0.45 -10.63 1.61
N GLU A 7 0.92 -10.19 2.74
CA GLU A 7 0.19 -9.28 3.61
C GLU A 7 0.41 -7.84 3.11
N VAL A 8 -0.68 -7.10 2.94
CA VAL A 8 -0.65 -5.67 2.60
C VAL A 8 -1.36 -4.90 3.69
N THR A 9 -0.61 -4.05 4.39
CA THR A 9 -1.14 -3.11 5.37
C THR A 9 -1.25 -1.72 4.74
N ILE A 10 -2.41 -1.08 4.84
CA ILE A 10 -2.66 0.28 4.35
C ILE A 10 -3.12 1.14 5.53
N GLN A 11 -2.48 2.29 5.71
CA GLN A 11 -2.84 3.32 6.68
C GLN A 11 -3.27 4.58 5.94
N PHE A 12 -4.41 5.14 6.32
CA PHE A 12 -4.97 6.37 5.76
C PHE A 12 -4.90 7.46 6.82
N TYR A 13 -4.20 8.56 6.51
CA TYR A 13 -4.11 9.75 7.35
C TYR A 13 -5.01 10.83 6.76
N HIS A 14 -6.04 11.18 7.53
CA HIS A 14 -6.94 12.27 7.18
C HIS A 14 -6.46 13.58 7.82
N THR A 15 -6.77 14.70 7.18
CA THR A 15 -6.37 16.06 7.60
C THR A 15 -6.93 16.49 8.96
N ASN A 16 -7.89 15.74 9.50
CA ASN A 16 -8.50 15.94 10.81
C ASN A 16 -7.83 15.10 11.91
N HIS A 17 -6.62 14.60 11.66
CA HIS A 17 -5.87 13.71 12.56
C HIS A 17 -6.52 12.34 12.83
N GLN A 18 -7.49 11.92 12.02
CA GLN A 18 -8.00 10.54 12.07
C GLN A 18 -7.11 9.60 11.28
N VAL A 19 -6.87 8.42 11.84
CA VAL A 19 -6.07 7.35 11.22
C VAL A 19 -6.95 6.11 11.07
N TYR A 20 -7.06 5.62 9.83
CA TYR A 20 -7.72 4.35 9.52
C TYR A 20 -6.67 3.34 9.07
N PHE A 21 -6.83 2.07 9.44
CA PHE A 21 -5.93 1.00 9.02
C PHE A 21 -6.70 -0.17 8.42
N SER A 22 -6.12 -0.79 7.39
CA SER A 22 -6.60 -2.02 6.76
C SER A 22 -5.44 -2.98 6.59
N CYS A 23 -5.65 -4.26 6.88
CA CYS A 23 -4.68 -5.31 6.62
C CYS A 23 -5.39 -6.42 5.84
N GLN A 24 -4.84 -6.81 4.69
CA GLN A 24 -5.46 -7.79 3.80
C GLN A 24 -4.40 -8.70 3.18
N GLU A 25 -4.77 -9.95 2.93
CA GLU A 25 -3.94 -10.90 2.19
C GLU A 25 -4.21 -10.80 0.69
N PHE A 26 -3.13 -10.76 -0.10
CA PHE A 26 -3.16 -10.71 -1.56
C PHE A 26 -2.38 -11.88 -2.15
N LYS A 27 -2.95 -12.55 -3.15
CA LYS A 27 -2.21 -13.50 -3.99
C LYS A 27 -1.68 -12.78 -5.22
N ALA A 28 -0.36 -12.75 -5.36
CA ALA A 28 0.31 -12.11 -6.49
C ALA A 28 1.55 -12.91 -6.92
N LYS A 29 2.07 -12.66 -8.12
CA LYS A 29 3.32 -13.29 -8.58
C LYS A 29 4.55 -12.72 -7.87
N ASN A 30 4.51 -11.43 -7.56
CA ASN A 30 5.58 -10.66 -6.93
C ASN A 30 5.02 -9.36 -6.32
N THR A 31 5.86 -8.64 -5.59
CA THR A 31 5.50 -7.35 -4.98
C THR A 31 5.18 -6.26 -6.00
N ARG A 32 5.68 -6.37 -7.24
CA ARG A 32 5.43 -5.39 -8.31
C ARG A 32 3.96 -5.38 -8.74
N GLU A 33 3.32 -6.53 -8.89
CA GLU A 33 1.88 -6.59 -9.22
C GLU A 33 1.02 -5.89 -8.14
N ILE A 34 1.39 -6.06 -6.86
CA ILE A 34 0.72 -5.39 -5.74
C ILE A 34 0.95 -3.88 -5.82
N PHE A 35 2.20 -3.45 -6.04
CA PHE A 35 2.55 -2.04 -6.18
C PHE A 35 1.81 -1.36 -7.34
N GLU A 36 1.71 -2.01 -8.49
CA GLU A 36 0.94 -1.52 -9.64
C GLU A 36 -0.56 -1.43 -9.32
N SER A 37 -1.11 -2.38 -8.56
CA SER A 37 -2.48 -2.32 -8.07
C SER A 37 -2.73 -1.14 -7.14
N LEU A 38 -1.84 -0.91 -6.17
CA LEU A 38 -1.89 0.25 -5.28
C LEU A 38 -1.79 1.56 -6.09
N THR A 39 -0.92 1.61 -7.09
CA THR A 39 -0.75 2.78 -7.96
C THR A 39 -2.00 3.08 -8.78
N ARG A 40 -2.71 2.06 -9.29
CA ARG A 40 -3.99 2.24 -9.98
C ARG A 40 -5.10 2.76 -9.05
N ASN A 41 -5.11 2.33 -7.79
CA ASN A 41 -6.15 2.69 -6.84
C ASN A 41 -5.91 4.06 -6.18
N TYR A 42 -4.65 4.37 -5.84
CA TYR A 42 -4.27 5.53 -5.03
C TYR A 42 -3.45 6.59 -5.79
N GLY A 43 -3.16 6.37 -7.07
CA GLY A 43 -2.33 7.27 -7.87
C GLY A 43 -0.83 6.97 -7.77
N PRO A 44 0.03 7.82 -8.35
CA PRO A 44 1.47 7.58 -8.37
C PRO A 44 2.06 7.56 -6.97
N CYS A 45 2.95 6.59 -6.72
CA CYS A 45 3.77 6.56 -5.52
C CYS A 45 4.67 7.80 -5.46
N ARG A 46 4.67 8.49 -4.32
CA ARG A 46 5.37 9.75 -4.11
C ARG A 46 6.73 9.56 -3.46
N GLY A 47 6.93 8.44 -2.79
CA GLY A 47 8.20 8.10 -2.17
C GLY A 47 8.09 6.84 -1.35
N LYS A 48 9.20 6.51 -0.67
CA LYS A 48 9.29 5.39 0.24
C LYS A 48 9.75 5.89 1.61
N LEU A 49 9.04 5.51 2.66
CA LEU A 49 9.36 5.85 4.04
C LEU A 49 9.98 4.63 4.73
N ASN A 50 11.12 4.84 5.40
CA ASN A 50 11.83 3.84 6.20
C ASN A 50 12.07 2.49 5.49
N ASN A 51 12.21 2.51 4.16
CA ASN A 51 12.33 1.32 3.30
C ASN A 51 11.18 0.30 3.37
N THR A 52 10.14 0.56 4.17
CA THR A 52 9.02 -0.36 4.40
C THR A 52 7.73 0.12 3.77
N TYR A 53 7.45 1.42 3.81
CA TYR A 53 6.18 1.98 3.39
C TYR A 53 6.30 2.73 2.08
N TYR A 54 5.36 2.49 1.17
CA TYR A 54 5.13 3.30 -0.02
C TYR A 54 4.12 4.38 0.30
N VAL A 55 4.43 5.62 -0.08
CA VAL A 55 3.60 6.80 0.19
C VAL A 55 2.79 7.15 -1.04
N PHE A 56 1.48 7.30 -0.88
CA PHE A 56 0.55 7.75 -1.91
C PHE A 56 -0.24 8.96 -1.39
N TYR A 57 -0.76 9.76 -2.31
CA TYR A 57 -1.70 10.84 -2.00
C TYR A 57 -2.93 10.72 -2.89
N LYS A 58 -4.10 10.68 -2.27
CA LYS A 58 -5.37 10.66 -2.98
C LYS A 58 -6.41 11.46 -2.20
N ASP A 59 -7.10 12.35 -2.89
CA ASP A 59 -8.22 13.13 -2.35
C ASP A 59 -7.91 13.84 -1.02
N GLY A 60 -6.69 14.40 -0.90
CA GLY A 60 -6.24 15.10 0.32
C GLY A 60 -5.81 14.20 1.48
N MET A 61 -5.78 12.88 1.29
CA MET A 61 -5.32 11.90 2.28
C MET A 61 -3.92 11.38 1.94
N GLU A 62 -3.06 11.27 2.95
CA GLU A 62 -1.81 10.53 2.84
C GLU A 62 -2.09 9.05 3.12
N ILE A 63 -1.57 8.18 2.27
CA ILE A 63 -1.79 6.75 2.35
C ILE A 63 -0.44 6.05 2.40
N LEU A 64 -0.19 5.32 3.48
CA LEU A 64 1.01 4.49 3.64
C LEU A 64 0.66 3.03 3.39
N ALA A 65 1.34 2.39 2.44
CA ALA A 65 1.17 0.96 2.18
C ALA A 65 2.45 0.18 2.45
N ALA A 66 2.39 -0.87 3.27
CA ALA A 66 3.45 -1.85 3.45
C ALA A 66 3.05 -3.17 2.78
N ILE A 67 4.00 -3.79 2.08
CA ILE A 67 3.82 -5.08 1.40
C ILE A 67 4.82 -6.06 1.99
N ARG A 68 4.34 -7.15 2.59
CA ARG A 68 5.17 -8.19 3.20
C ARG A 68 4.84 -9.56 2.58
N PRO A 69 5.83 -10.37 2.18
CA PRO A 69 5.55 -11.76 1.84
C PRO A 69 5.03 -12.50 3.10
N ASN A 70 3.98 -13.30 2.93
CA ASN A 70 3.47 -14.22 3.96
C ASN A 70 3.99 -15.64 3.67
#